data_AF-C0ZC30-F1
#
_entry.id   AF-C0ZC30-F1
#
_cell.length_a   1.000
_cell.length_b   1.000
_cell.length_c   1.000
_cell.angle_alpha   90.00
_cell.angle_beta   90.00
_cell.angle_gamma   90.00
#
_symmetry.space_group_name_H-M   'P 1'
#
loop_
_entity.id
_entity.type
_entity.pdbx_description
1 polymer ?
#
loop_
_entity_poly.entity_id
_entity_poly.type
_entity_poly.pdbx_seq_one_letter_code
_entity_poly.pdbx_strand_id
1 'polypeptide(L)'
;MIPFRYHLISLAAIFVALGVGILLGGTAGHSWITQGTKGILSNMEAKYDRALKSNHELRQQINRLLKEVARSNQEVVQLMSIRYVDELAGSKVYVWQEDGNVAEQITQLMHSVGMEVISYHEGNNWGDGVLLVVARQVPLWLREKQVNSWIHVVDVPDSPAKQWALLEQVQNRLAERKGSREKS
;
A
#
# COMPACT_ATOMS: atom_id res chain seq x y z
N MET A 1 22.19 -86.14 -13.20
CA MET A 1 23.29 -85.26 -13.63
C MET A 1 22.76 -84.38 -14.76
N ILE A 2 22.56 -83.09 -14.50
CA ILE A 2 22.17 -82.14 -15.57
C ILE A 2 23.34 -82.06 -16.55
N PRO A 3 23.15 -82.26 -17.86
CA PRO A 3 24.27 -82.33 -18.78
C PRO A 3 24.93 -80.95 -18.92
N PHE A 4 26.28 -80.95 -18.92
CA PHE A 4 27.17 -79.78 -18.98
C PHE A 4 26.80 -78.73 -20.05
N ARG A 5 26.14 -79.16 -21.13
CA ARG A 5 25.59 -78.30 -22.20
C ARG A 5 24.62 -77.24 -21.70
N TYR A 6 23.79 -77.55 -20.70
CA TYR A 6 22.82 -76.59 -20.15
C TYR A 6 23.50 -75.47 -19.34
N HIS A 7 24.60 -75.78 -18.64
CA HIS A 7 25.36 -74.77 -17.90
C HIS A 7 26.08 -73.79 -18.83
N LEU A 8 26.56 -74.27 -19.98
CA LEU A 8 27.24 -73.42 -20.97
C LEU A 8 26.26 -72.45 -21.65
N ILE A 9 25.06 -72.91 -21.97
CA ILE A 9 24.01 -72.08 -22.57
C ILE A 9 23.49 -71.03 -21.58
N SER A 10 23.28 -71.39 -20.31
CA SER A 10 22.82 -70.42 -19.30
C SER A 10 23.90 -69.36 -19.00
N LEU A 11 25.17 -69.75 -18.93
CA LEU A 11 26.28 -68.83 -18.71
C LEU A 11 26.41 -67.84 -19.89
N ALA A 12 26.30 -68.33 -21.13
CA ALA A 12 26.32 -67.48 -22.32
C ALA A 12 25.14 -66.50 -22.33
N ALA A 13 23.93 -66.95 -21.97
CA ALA A 13 22.76 -66.08 -21.87
C ALA A 13 22.92 -64.97 -20.81
N ILE A 14 23.50 -65.29 -19.66
CA ILE A 14 23.80 -64.30 -18.60
C ILE A 14 24.79 -63.26 -19.11
N PHE A 15 25.87 -63.67 -19.79
CA PHE A 15 26.86 -62.75 -20.34
C PHE A 15 26.28 -61.85 -21.44
N VAL A 16 25.41 -62.38 -22.30
CA VAL A 16 24.72 -61.57 -23.32
C VAL A 16 23.77 -60.56 -22.68
N ALA A 17 22.98 -60.98 -21.70
CA ALA A 17 22.08 -60.09 -20.97
C ALA A 17 22.86 -58.97 -20.25
N LEU A 18 24.01 -59.31 -19.64
CA LEU A 18 24.89 -58.35 -18.99
C LEU A 18 25.50 -57.37 -20.02
N GLY A 19 26.00 -57.88 -21.14
CA GLY A 19 26.59 -57.07 -22.21
C GLY A 19 25.58 -56.09 -22.81
N VAL A 20 24.35 -56.54 -23.09
CA VAL A 20 23.26 -55.69 -23.59
C VAL A 20 22.85 -54.67 -22.53
N GLY A 21 22.74 -55.06 -21.27
CA GLY A 21 22.42 -54.16 -20.16
C GLY A 21 23.45 -53.04 -19.98
N ILE A 22 24.74 -53.37 -20.08
CA ILE A 22 25.84 -52.39 -19.99
C ILE A 22 25.86 -51.48 -21.23
N LEU A 23 25.62 -52.01 -22.43
CA LEU A 23 25.58 -51.20 -23.66
C LEU A 23 24.46 -50.15 -23.63
N LEU A 24 23.26 -50.58 -23.24
CA LEU A 24 22.09 -49.70 -23.12
C LEU A 24 22.24 -48.71 -21.96
N GLY A 25 22.74 -49.16 -20.81
CA GLY A 25 22.89 -48.32 -19.61
C GLY A 25 24.10 -47.37 -19.64
N GLY A 26 25.22 -47.78 -20.23
CA GLY A 26 26.49 -47.06 -20.14
C GLY A 26 26.76 -46.08 -21.29
N THR A 27 26.43 -46.45 -22.53
CA THR A 27 26.87 -45.68 -23.71
C THR A 27 25.73 -44.97 -24.43
N ALA A 28 24.58 -45.61 -24.60
CA ALA A 28 23.42 -45.00 -25.26
C ALA A 28 22.61 -44.08 -24.31
N GLY A 29 22.46 -44.47 -23.03
CA GLY A 29 21.71 -43.68 -22.04
C GLY A 29 22.33 -42.33 -21.70
N HIS A 30 23.66 -42.23 -21.67
CA HIS A 30 24.37 -40.99 -21.31
C HIS A 30 24.13 -39.85 -22.32
N SER A 31 24.09 -40.16 -23.62
CA SER A 31 23.87 -39.17 -24.68
C SER A 31 22.45 -38.59 -24.62
N TRP A 32 21.42 -39.44 -24.49
CA TRP A 32 20.03 -39.00 -24.31
C TRP A 32 19.86 -38.12 -23.07
N ILE A 33 20.38 -38.56 -21.92
CA ILE A 33 20.19 -37.89 -20.63
C ILE A 33 20.83 -36.50 -20.64
N THR A 34 22.04 -36.36 -21.18
CA THR A 34 22.75 -35.08 -21.23
C THR A 34 22.11 -34.08 -22.19
N GLN A 35 21.50 -34.53 -23.28
CA GLN A 35 20.82 -33.67 -24.24
C GLN A 35 19.44 -33.20 -23.73
N GLY A 36 18.70 -34.10 -23.06
CA GLY A 36 17.41 -33.78 -22.44
C GLY A 36 17.54 -32.83 -21.24
N THR A 37 18.53 -33.03 -20.37
CA THR A 37 18.76 -32.17 -19.19
C THR A 37 19.18 -30.75 -19.56
N LYS A 38 20.03 -30.56 -20.58
CA LYS A 38 20.40 -29.22 -21.08
C LYS A 38 19.21 -28.45 -21.64
N GLY A 39 18.34 -29.11 -22.40
CA GLY A 39 17.13 -28.49 -22.95
C GLY A 39 16.10 -28.09 -21.88
N ILE A 40 15.94 -28.91 -20.84
CA ILE A 40 15.05 -28.60 -19.71
C ILE A 40 15.59 -27.43 -18.89
N LEU A 41 16.90 -27.40 -18.61
CA LEU A 41 17.52 -26.32 -17.83
C LEU A 41 17.43 -24.98 -18.57
N SER A 42 17.74 -24.96 -19.87
CA SER A 42 17.62 -23.75 -20.70
C SER A 42 16.18 -23.22 -20.76
N ASN A 43 15.18 -24.11 -20.85
CA ASN A 43 13.77 -23.71 -20.81
C ASN A 43 13.34 -23.18 -19.44
N MET A 44 13.88 -23.72 -18.34
CA MET A 44 13.61 -23.21 -16.99
C MET A 44 14.24 -21.84 -16.79
N GLU A 45 15.48 -21.65 -17.22
CA GLU A 45 16.19 -20.36 -17.15
C GLU A 45 15.43 -19.28 -17.94
N ALA A 46 15.02 -19.59 -19.18
CA ALA A 46 14.22 -18.68 -20.00
C ALA A 46 12.85 -18.35 -19.39
N LYS A 47 12.20 -19.30 -18.68
CA LYS A 47 10.95 -19.04 -17.95
C LYS A 47 11.18 -18.17 -16.72
N TYR A 48 12.27 -18.40 -16.00
CA TYR A 48 12.64 -17.63 -14.83
C TYR A 48 12.94 -16.18 -15.18
N ASP A 49 13.72 -15.95 -16.24
CA ASP A 49 14.02 -14.60 -16.73
C ASP A 49 12.77 -13.85 -17.19
N ARG A 50 11.86 -14.52 -17.90
CA ARG A 50 10.56 -13.94 -18.26
C ARG A 50 9.73 -13.58 -17.04
N ALA A 51 9.70 -14.45 -16.03
CA ALA A 51 8.97 -14.20 -14.79
C ALA A 51 9.54 -13.00 -14.03
N LEU A 52 10.87 -12.89 -13.94
CA LEU A 52 11.54 -11.74 -13.33
C LEU A 52 11.24 -10.44 -14.08
N LYS A 53 11.34 -10.46 -15.41
CA LYS A 53 11.04 -9.29 -16.25
C LYS A 53 9.59 -8.85 -16.10
N SER A 54 8.64 -9.79 -16.16
CA SER A 54 7.22 -9.52 -15.95
C SER A 54 6.94 -8.96 -14.56
N ASN A 55 7.60 -9.49 -13.52
CA ASN A 55 7.46 -8.95 -12.16
C ASN A 55 7.96 -7.51 -12.08
N HIS A 56 9.10 -7.21 -12.71
CA HIS A 56 9.65 -5.86 -12.76
C HIS A 56 8.72 -4.89 -13.50
N GLU A 57 8.20 -5.30 -14.66
CA GLU A 57 7.23 -4.51 -15.44
C GLU A 57 5.93 -4.26 -14.66
N LEU A 58 5.41 -5.28 -13.97
CA LEU A 58 4.22 -5.16 -13.12
C LEU A 58 4.45 -4.17 -11.97
N ARG A 59 5.60 -4.27 -11.28
CA ARG A 59 5.96 -3.30 -10.22
C ARG A 59 6.06 -1.88 -10.75
N GLN A 60 6.62 -1.71 -11.94
CA GLN A 60 6.68 -0.38 -12.59
C GLN A 60 5.28 0.13 -12.93
N GLN A 61 4.39 -0.71 -13.44
CA GLN A 61 3.01 -0.34 -13.75
C GLN A 61 2.24 0.06 -12.49
N ILE A 62 2.34 -0.72 -11.41
CA ILE A 62 1.73 -0.39 -10.11
C ILE A 62 2.23 0.98 -9.62
N ASN A 63 3.54 1.22 -9.65
CA ASN A 63 4.10 2.50 -9.22
C ASN A 63 3.61 3.68 -10.07
N ARG A 64 3.40 3.49 -11.39
CA ARG A 64 2.84 4.53 -12.26
C ARG A 64 1.37 4.80 -11.92
N LEU A 65 0.56 3.76 -11.78
CA LEU A 65 -0.86 3.87 -11.42
C LEU A 65 -1.04 4.54 -10.06
N LEU A 66 -0.24 4.18 -9.05
CA LEU A 66 -0.27 4.83 -7.74
C LEU A 66 0.04 6.34 -7.82
N LYS A 67 1.01 6.73 -8.64
CA LYS A 67 1.33 8.16 -8.87
C LYS A 67 0.21 8.89 -9.60
N GLU A 68 -0.40 8.26 -10.60
CA GLU A 68 -1.50 8.85 -11.37
C GLU A 68 -2.75 9.04 -10.51
N VAL A 69 -3.10 8.04 -9.69
CA VAL A 69 -4.21 8.14 -8.72
C VAL A 69 -3.93 9.23 -7.70
N ALA A 70 -2.72 9.32 -7.14
CA ALA A 70 -2.37 10.38 -6.20
C ALA A 70 -2.51 11.78 -6.82
N ARG A 71 -2.06 11.96 -8.06
CA ARG A 71 -2.19 13.21 -8.81
C ARG A 71 -3.65 13.55 -9.09
N SER A 72 -4.42 12.60 -9.61
CA SER A 72 -5.85 12.78 -9.89
C SER A 72 -6.62 13.15 -8.62
N ASN A 73 -6.32 12.51 -7.49
CA ASN A 73 -6.94 12.83 -6.21
C ASN A 73 -6.64 14.26 -5.77
N GLN A 74 -5.40 14.72 -5.94
CA GLN A 74 -5.00 16.08 -5.58
C GLN A 74 -5.70 17.14 -6.45
N GLU A 75 -5.85 16.90 -7.76
CA GLU A 75 -6.58 17.77 -8.67
C GLU A 75 -8.07 17.86 -8.29
N VAL A 76 -8.70 16.73 -7.93
CA VAL A 76 -10.10 16.68 -7.48
C VAL A 76 -10.29 17.49 -6.19
N VAL A 77 -9.39 17.35 -5.22
CA VAL A 77 -9.44 18.07 -3.94
C VAL A 77 -9.30 19.58 -4.15
N GLN A 78 -8.41 20.01 -5.05
CA GLN A 78 -8.21 21.41 -5.38
C GLN A 78 -9.42 22.04 -6.09
N LEU A 79 -10.10 21.29 -6.96
CA LEU A 79 -11.34 21.77 -7.59
C LEU A 79 -12.49 21.87 -6.58
N MET A 80 -12.57 20.94 -5.63
CA MET A 80 -13.57 20.97 -4.57
C MET A 80 -13.32 22.08 -3.56
N SER A 81 -12.06 22.35 -3.21
CA SER A 81 -11.69 23.35 -2.21
C SER A 81 -12.14 24.75 -2.60
N ILE A 82 -12.19 25.08 -3.90
CA ILE A 82 -12.67 26.37 -4.43
C ILE A 82 -14.05 26.76 -3.87
N ARG A 83 -14.96 25.81 -3.69
CA ARG A 83 -16.30 26.08 -3.11
C ARG A 83 -16.22 26.61 -1.68
N TYR A 84 -15.22 26.18 -0.94
CA TYR A 84 -15.07 26.46 0.49
C TYR A 84 -14.17 27.67 0.77
N VAL A 85 -13.40 28.13 -0.22
CA VAL A 85 -12.48 29.27 -0.07
C VAL A 85 -13.21 30.50 0.46
N ASP A 86 -14.35 30.88 -0.11
CA ASP A 86 -15.03 32.13 0.28
C ASP A 86 -15.51 32.14 1.74
N GLU A 87 -15.84 30.98 2.30
CA GLU A 87 -16.37 30.87 3.67
C GLU A 87 -15.30 30.53 4.72
N LEU A 88 -14.26 29.80 4.31
CA LEU A 88 -13.19 29.32 5.19
C LEU A 88 -11.96 30.21 5.16
N ALA A 89 -11.74 31.01 4.10
CA ALA A 89 -10.54 31.85 3.99
C ALA A 89 -10.36 32.78 5.19
N GLY A 90 -9.13 32.81 5.72
CA GLY A 90 -8.76 33.61 6.89
C GLY A 90 -9.26 33.06 8.23
N SER A 91 -9.99 31.95 8.23
CA SER A 91 -10.34 31.25 9.47
C SER A 91 -9.16 30.44 10.01
N LYS A 92 -9.07 30.35 11.34
CA LYS A 92 -8.04 29.58 12.02
C LYS A 92 -8.54 28.18 12.37
N VAL A 93 -7.69 27.19 12.11
CA VAL A 93 -7.89 25.83 12.59
C VAL A 93 -6.72 25.43 13.48
N TYR A 94 -7.07 24.98 14.67
CA TYR A 94 -6.12 24.48 15.66
C TYR A 94 -6.01 22.97 15.48
N VAL A 95 -4.80 22.42 15.45
CA VAL A 95 -4.63 20.97 15.26
C VAL A 95 -3.81 20.40 16.41
N TRP A 96 -4.40 19.46 17.14
CA TRP A 96 -3.72 18.66 18.15
C TRP A 96 -3.50 17.25 17.62
N GLN A 97 -2.30 16.72 17.80
CA GLN A 97 -1.92 15.37 17.43
C GLN A 97 -1.05 14.77 18.53
N GLU A 98 -1.18 13.47 18.77
CA GLU A 98 -0.47 12.78 19.87
C GLU A 98 1.05 12.91 19.77
N ASP A 99 1.59 12.84 18.55
CA ASP A 99 3.03 12.98 18.28
C ASP A 99 3.51 14.46 18.27
N GLY A 100 2.62 15.43 18.52
CA GLY A 100 2.90 16.87 18.50
C GLY A 100 3.19 17.47 17.11
N ASN A 101 3.37 16.63 16.09
CA ASN A 101 3.60 17.05 14.72
C ASN A 101 2.30 16.97 13.91
N VAL A 102 1.86 18.10 13.36
CA VAL A 102 0.66 18.16 12.51
C VAL A 102 0.95 17.50 11.17
N ALA A 103 0.14 16.51 10.80
CA ALA A 103 0.27 15.84 9.52
C ALA A 103 0.27 16.82 8.34
N GLU A 104 1.29 16.74 7.48
CA GLU A 104 1.48 17.62 6.33
C GLU A 104 0.25 17.66 5.41
N GLN A 105 -0.44 16.53 5.28
CA GLN A 105 -1.67 16.39 4.50
C GLN A 105 -2.81 17.28 5.03
N ILE A 106 -2.95 17.42 6.36
CA ILE A 106 -3.94 18.31 6.98
C ILE A 106 -3.54 19.76 6.73
N THR A 107 -2.25 20.09 6.89
CA THR A 107 -1.74 21.43 6.63
C THR A 107 -2.00 21.86 5.18
N GLN A 108 -1.66 20.99 4.21
CA GLN A 108 -1.89 21.23 2.79
C GLN A 108 -3.38 21.38 2.45
N LEU A 109 -4.24 20.52 3.01
CA LEU A 109 -5.68 20.58 2.79
C LEU A 109 -6.27 21.90 3.31
N MET A 110 -5.92 22.32 4.52
CA MET A 110 -6.45 23.53 5.13
C MET A 110 -5.88 24.81 4.48
N HIS A 111 -4.61 24.79 4.07
CA HIS A 111 -4.05 25.87 3.25
C HIS A 111 -4.72 25.98 1.87
N SER A 112 -5.17 24.87 1.28
CA SER A 112 -5.84 24.88 -0.02
C SER A 112 -7.18 25.62 -0.02
N VAL A 113 -7.80 25.78 1.15
CA VAL A 113 -9.02 26.57 1.38
C VAL A 113 -8.74 27.94 2.00
N GLY A 114 -7.46 28.32 2.13
CA GLY A 114 -7.05 29.62 2.68
C GLY A 114 -7.17 29.74 4.20
N MET A 115 -7.21 28.62 4.93
CA MET A 115 -7.22 28.63 6.39
C MET A 115 -5.79 28.62 6.97
N GLU A 116 -5.65 29.21 8.15
CA GLU A 116 -4.41 29.21 8.92
C GLU A 116 -4.39 28.01 9.88
N VAL A 117 -3.34 27.18 9.80
CA VAL A 117 -3.18 25.97 10.62
C VAL A 117 -2.24 26.25 11.77
N ILE A 118 -2.72 26.08 13.00
CA ILE A 118 -1.97 26.35 14.22
C ILE A 118 -1.86 25.07 15.05
N SER A 119 -0.62 24.64 15.33
CA SER A 119 -0.39 23.50 16.21
C SER A 119 -0.86 23.81 17.63
N TYR A 120 -1.83 23.04 18.12
CA TYR A 120 -2.38 23.19 19.46
C TYR A 120 -1.61 22.35 20.46
N HIS A 121 -1.26 22.98 21.58
CA HIS A 121 -0.68 22.34 22.75
C HIS A 121 -1.64 22.49 23.93
N GLU A 122 -1.71 21.47 24.78
CA GLU A 122 -2.57 21.47 25.96
C GLU A 122 -2.29 22.72 26.83
N GLY A 123 -3.32 23.50 27.12
CA GLY A 123 -3.22 24.76 27.88
C GLY A 123 -3.43 26.03 27.06
N ASN A 124 -3.33 25.97 25.73
CA ASN A 124 -3.67 27.09 24.87
C ASN A 124 -5.18 27.29 24.73
N ASN A 125 -5.60 28.48 24.34
CA ASN A 125 -6.99 28.75 23.97
C ASN A 125 -7.12 28.72 22.45
N TRP A 126 -8.17 28.06 21.94
CA TRP A 126 -8.51 27.99 20.52
C TRP A 126 -9.83 28.73 20.21
N GLY A 127 -10.22 29.64 21.11
CA GLY A 127 -11.53 30.30 21.10
C GLY A 127 -11.85 31.10 19.85
N ASP A 128 -10.86 31.48 19.05
CA ASP A 128 -10.97 32.16 17.75
C ASP A 128 -11.08 31.21 16.54
N GLY A 129 -11.02 29.88 16.74
CA GLY A 129 -11.10 28.89 15.67
C GLY A 129 -11.84 27.60 16.05
N VAL A 130 -11.55 26.53 15.30
CA VAL A 130 -12.01 25.15 15.56
C VAL A 130 -10.80 24.27 15.86
N LEU A 131 -10.91 23.38 16.85
CA LEU A 131 -9.86 22.42 17.18
C LEU A 131 -10.08 21.07 16.49
N LEU A 132 -9.15 20.66 15.65
CA LEU A 132 -9.02 19.30 15.12
C LEU A 132 -8.18 18.46 16.07
N VAL A 133 -8.71 17.32 16.48
CA VAL A 133 -8.05 16.36 17.37
C VAL A 133 -7.75 15.10 16.57
N VAL A 134 -6.50 14.99 16.14
CA VAL A 134 -6.01 13.90 15.29
C VAL A 134 -5.43 12.81 16.20
N ALA A 135 -6.27 11.86 16.61
CA ALA A 135 -5.85 10.76 17.46
C ALA A 135 -6.84 9.59 17.40
N ARG A 136 -6.33 8.38 17.68
CA ARG A 136 -7.15 7.16 17.75
C ARG A 136 -8.17 7.22 18.88
N GLN A 137 -7.83 7.90 19.98
CA GLN A 137 -8.70 8.07 21.14
C GLN A 137 -8.80 9.54 21.51
N VAL A 138 -10.02 9.98 21.84
CA VAL A 138 -10.24 11.36 22.31
C VAL A 138 -9.52 11.56 23.65
N PRO A 139 -8.66 12.59 23.77
CA PRO A 139 -7.94 12.87 25.00
C PRO A 139 -8.88 13.14 26.17
N LEU A 140 -8.47 12.72 27.37
CA LEU A 140 -9.28 12.86 28.58
C LEU A 140 -9.59 14.34 28.91
N TRP A 141 -8.61 15.23 28.72
CA TRP A 141 -8.76 16.69 28.93
C TRP A 141 -9.79 17.35 28.00
N LEU A 142 -10.18 16.68 26.91
CA LEU A 142 -11.16 17.17 25.96
C LEU A 142 -12.59 16.75 26.34
N ARG A 143 -12.76 15.67 27.10
CA ARG A 143 -14.08 15.11 27.46
C ARG A 143 -14.90 16.05 28.33
N GLU A 144 -14.25 16.94 29.07
CA GLU A 144 -14.89 17.92 29.95
C GLU A 144 -15.14 19.29 29.27
N LYS A 145 -14.59 19.52 28.07
CA LYS A 145 -14.71 20.79 27.35
C LYS A 145 -15.78 20.75 26.24
N GLN A 146 -16.44 21.90 26.04
CA GLN A 146 -17.56 22.13 25.12
C GLN A 146 -17.55 21.26 23.84
N VAL A 147 -18.63 20.51 23.63
CA VAL A 147 -18.80 19.54 22.52
C VAL A 147 -18.77 20.19 21.13
N ASN A 148 -19.04 21.50 21.02
CA ASN A 148 -19.22 22.18 19.73
C ASN A 148 -17.98 22.94 19.23
N SER A 149 -16.83 22.85 19.93
CA SER A 149 -15.62 23.62 19.57
C SER A 149 -14.49 22.76 18.99
N TRP A 150 -14.70 21.46 18.80
CA TRP A 150 -13.67 20.54 18.33
C TRP A 150 -14.25 19.44 17.42
N ILE A 151 -13.39 18.84 16.62
CA ILE A 151 -13.70 17.74 15.69
C ILE A 151 -12.70 16.62 15.95
N HIS A 152 -13.23 15.40 16.12
CA HIS A 152 -12.41 14.21 16.24
C HIS A 152 -12.04 13.67 14.86
N VAL A 153 -10.75 13.55 14.60
CA VAL A 153 -10.19 12.96 13.38
C VAL A 153 -9.42 11.71 13.80
N VAL A 154 -10.00 10.53 13.58
CA VAL A 154 -9.39 9.25 14.02
C VAL A 154 -8.09 8.97 13.27
N ASP A 155 -8.12 9.21 11.95
CA ASP A 155 -6.99 9.01 11.05
C ASP A 155 -6.84 10.21 10.11
N VAL A 156 -5.60 10.51 9.73
CA VAL A 156 -5.30 11.53 8.72
C VAL A 156 -6.04 11.17 7.42
N PRO A 157 -6.79 12.12 6.82
CA PRO A 157 -7.66 11.80 5.70
C PRO A 157 -6.83 11.44 4.44
N ASP A 158 -6.84 10.15 4.13
CA ASP A 158 -6.07 9.47 3.09
C ASP A 158 -6.76 9.44 1.71
N SER A 159 -8.01 9.91 1.62
CA SER A 159 -8.82 9.89 0.40
C SER A 159 -9.59 11.20 0.22
N PRO A 160 -9.90 11.60 -1.04
CA PRO A 160 -10.65 12.82 -1.33
C PRO A 160 -11.99 12.90 -0.60
N ALA A 161 -12.71 11.78 -0.48
CA ALA A 161 -13.99 11.72 0.21
C ALA A 161 -13.86 12.06 1.71
N LYS A 162 -12.82 11.51 2.38
CA LYS A 162 -12.56 11.83 3.79
C LYS A 162 -12.07 13.28 3.97
N GLN A 163 -11.25 13.77 3.04
CA GLN A 163 -10.77 15.16 3.04
C GLN A 163 -11.92 16.16 2.88
N TRP A 164 -12.86 15.85 1.99
CA TRP A 164 -14.07 16.66 1.81
C TRP A 164 -14.97 16.62 3.04
N ALA A 165 -15.28 15.43 3.57
CA ALA A 165 -16.08 15.31 4.78
C ALA A 165 -15.48 16.13 5.95
N LEU A 166 -14.16 16.19 6.05
CA LEU A 166 -13.49 17.03 7.04
C LEU A 166 -13.69 18.53 6.79
N LEU A 167 -13.55 19.02 5.57
CA LEU A 167 -13.80 20.43 5.23
C LEU A 167 -15.24 20.84 5.52
N GLU A 168 -16.21 19.99 5.18
CA GLU A 168 -17.62 20.21 5.45
C GLU A 168 -17.90 20.27 6.97
N GLN A 169 -17.29 19.36 7.76
CA GLN A 169 -17.40 19.40 9.22
C GLN A 169 -16.81 20.68 9.79
N VAL A 170 -15.65 21.14 9.30
CA VAL A 170 -15.02 22.39 9.73
C VAL A 170 -15.91 23.59 9.41
N GLN A 171 -16.47 23.66 8.20
CA GLN A 171 -17.37 24.73 7.78
C GLN A 171 -18.63 24.77 8.66
N ASN A 172 -19.30 23.63 8.85
CA ASN A 172 -20.51 23.55 9.67
C ASN A 172 -20.24 24.01 11.12
N ARG A 173 -19.09 23.63 11.69
CA ARG A 173 -18.69 24.07 13.04
C ARG A 173 -18.39 25.56 13.13
N LEU A 174 -17.74 26.13 12.12
CA LEU A 174 -17.52 27.58 12.05
C LEU A 174 -18.85 28.34 11.90
N ALA A 175 -19.77 27.83 11.08
CA ALA A 175 -21.10 28.43 10.89
C ALA A 175 -21.96 28.38 12.16
N GLU A 176 -22.01 27.24 12.85
CA GLU A 176 -22.69 27.08 14.14
C GLU A 176 -22.15 28.06 15.20
N ARG A 177 -20.83 28.27 15.23
CA ARG A 177 -20.19 29.23 16.14
C ARG A 177 -20.51 30.68 15.80
N LYS A 178 -20.47 31.07 14.53
CA LYS A 178 -20.86 32.42 14.08
C LYS A 178 -22.31 32.72 14.46
N GLY A 179 -23.23 31.80 14.17
CA GLY A 179 -24.66 31.97 14.50
C GLY A 179 -24.97 31.97 16.02
N SER A 180 -24.13 31.32 16.83
CA SER A 180 -24.25 31.37 18.30
C SER A 180 -23.71 32.67 18.90
N ARG A 181 -22.73 33.31 18.23
CA ARG A 181 -22.13 34.59 18.64
C ARG A 181 -23.02 35.80 18.31
N GLU A 182 -23.81 35.74 17.24
CA GLU A 182 -24.74 36.81 16.85
C GLU A 182 -26.05 36.83 17.65
N LYS A 183 -26.37 35.75 18.37
CA LYS A 183 -27.58 35.62 19.19
C LYS A 183 -27.37 35.95 20.68
N SER A 184 -26.16 36.30 21.08
CA SER A 184 -25.78 36.66 22.46
C SER A 184 -25.36 38.11 22.56
#